data_AF-A0A6G3PUV5-F1
#
_entry.id   AF-A0A6G3PUV5-F1
#
_cell.length_a   1.000
_cell.length_b   1.000
_cell.length_c   1.000
_cell.angle_alpha   90.00
_cell.angle_beta   90.00
_cell.angle_gamma   90.00
#
_symmetry.space_group_name_H-M   'P 1'
#
loop_
_entity.id
_entity.type
_entity.pdbx_description
1 polymer ?
#
loop_
_entity_poly.entity_id
_entity_poly.type
_entity_poly.pdbx_seq_one_letter_code
_entity_poly.pdbx_strand_id
1 'polypeptide(L)'
;TLPGEAAFRLLSLGQGLLVVALAVVARGLYLRAPDPRTVLRGLGGPVVAMLACALGGVMTGGVAQRVADWLDGPGTPGMGHDTDIPGPPVVLSWQASVIPVLLILLLVPVVFLVVRTARRARRLGPVIEAEYAPEQPDEGRTRRIARIRATAALTDSAPWIVGVVSAATLLLGAGAVAGAWVSDEVPGRAADGRGPLLESLADAAQSTGSWLIGLGFILFVAGGRRAYKDASARRTIGILWDVGTFWPRAAHPFAPPCYAERAVPDLASRMSAWTATTPRGRLVISGHSQGSVLAASAVWQLPDATRRRIALLTYGSPLERLYGRWFPAYFGPEPLLGLHRSVRCWRNLWRATDPIGGPVRICADPDPGVDRGPLKDPQAYGRTTRLPLPEPILGHSDYQADPAFAEARADLLDALGPKLPRQAGAGLHEDSSGRSSG
;
A
#
# COMPACT_ATOMS: atom_id res chain seq x y z
N THR A 1 30.99 -27.66 -16.78
CA THR A 1 30.02 -26.77 -16.11
C THR A 1 30.76 -25.65 -15.44
N LEU A 2 30.39 -24.39 -15.72
CA LEU A 2 30.99 -23.24 -15.03
C LEU A 2 30.57 -23.28 -13.54
N PRO A 3 31.42 -22.87 -12.58
CA PRO A 3 31.08 -22.85 -11.16
C PRO A 3 29.78 -22.09 -10.84
N GLY A 4 29.47 -21.06 -11.65
CA GLY A 4 28.25 -20.26 -11.52
C GLY A 4 26.97 -21.05 -11.77
N GLU A 5 26.97 -22.06 -12.64
CA GLU A 5 25.75 -22.77 -13.03
C GLU A 5 25.15 -23.61 -11.90
N ALA A 6 26.00 -24.39 -11.21
CA ALA A 6 25.59 -25.13 -10.03
C ALA A 6 25.17 -24.18 -8.89
N ALA A 7 25.89 -23.06 -8.71
CA ALA A 7 25.57 -22.07 -7.69
C ALA A 7 24.19 -21.42 -7.90
N PHE A 8 23.88 -20.96 -9.12
CA PHE A 8 22.57 -20.34 -9.43
C PHE A 8 21.41 -21.33 -9.33
N ARG A 9 21.59 -22.59 -9.75
CA ARG A 9 20.57 -23.65 -9.61
C ARG A 9 20.28 -23.94 -8.15
N LEU A 10 21.32 -24.18 -7.33
CA LEU A 10 21.17 -24.44 -5.89
C LEU A 10 20.60 -23.24 -5.14
N LEU A 11 21.03 -22.02 -5.48
CA LEU A 11 20.49 -20.79 -4.88
C LEU A 11 19.00 -20.63 -5.19
N SER A 12 18.60 -20.80 -6.45
CA SER A 12 17.20 -20.66 -6.87
C SER A 12 16.31 -21.72 -6.20
N LEU A 13 16.78 -22.97 -6.14
CA LEU A 13 16.09 -24.05 -5.45
C LEU A 13 15.96 -23.77 -3.94
N GLY A 14 17.07 -23.38 -3.29
CA GLY A 14 17.09 -23.03 -1.88
C GLY A 14 16.15 -21.88 -1.53
N GLN A 15 16.14 -20.81 -2.33
CA GLN A 15 15.19 -19.70 -2.20
C GLN A 15 13.74 -20.18 -2.32
N GLY A 16 13.43 -21.00 -3.34
CA GLY A 16 12.09 -21.56 -3.52
C GLY A 16 11.63 -22.40 -2.32
N LEU A 17 12.50 -23.28 -1.83
CA LEU A 17 12.22 -24.11 -0.64
C LEU A 17 12.00 -23.27 0.61
N LEU A 18 12.83 -22.24 0.83
CA LEU A 18 12.68 -21.33 1.98
C LEU A 18 11.38 -20.53 1.90
N VAL A 19 10.98 -20.05 0.72
CA VAL A 19 9.70 -19.37 0.50
C VAL A 19 8.52 -20.31 0.80
N VAL A 20 8.59 -21.56 0.35
CA VAL A 20 7.55 -22.56 0.63
C VAL A 20 7.48 -22.88 2.14
N ALA A 21 8.63 -23.09 2.79
CA ALA A 21 8.68 -23.30 4.23
C ALA A 21 8.10 -22.11 5.01
N LEU A 22 8.45 -20.88 4.61
CA LEU A 22 7.89 -19.65 5.18
C LEU A 22 6.37 -19.59 4.96
N ALA A 23 5.87 -19.98 3.79
CA ALA A 23 4.43 -20.05 3.51
C ALA A 23 3.71 -21.05 4.41
N VAL A 24 4.29 -22.23 4.65
CA VAL A 24 3.75 -23.24 5.55
C VAL A 24 3.70 -22.72 6.98
N VAL A 25 4.78 -22.12 7.48
CA VAL A 25 4.84 -21.54 8.84
C VAL A 25 3.83 -20.41 8.98
N ALA A 26 3.80 -19.46 8.05
CA ALA A 26 2.88 -18.33 8.07
C ALA A 26 1.42 -18.79 8.03
N ARG A 27 1.12 -19.81 7.22
CA ARG A 27 -0.22 -20.43 7.17
C ARG A 27 -0.57 -21.10 8.50
N GLY A 28 0.37 -21.81 9.11
CA GLY A 28 0.19 -22.44 10.42
C GLY A 28 -0.11 -21.42 11.52
N LEU A 29 0.61 -20.29 11.55
CA LEU A 29 0.35 -19.19 12.49
C LEU A 29 -1.03 -18.57 12.26
N TYR A 30 -1.39 -18.31 11.00
CA TYR A 30 -2.72 -17.79 10.66
C TYR A 30 -3.85 -18.72 11.10
N LEU A 31 -3.70 -20.04 10.92
CA LEU A 31 -4.72 -21.00 11.32
C LEU A 31 -4.94 -21.06 12.85
N ARG A 32 -3.93 -20.70 13.65
CA ARG A 32 -4.04 -20.66 15.12
C ARG A 32 -4.71 -19.38 15.64
N ALA A 33 -4.57 -18.28 14.92
CA ALA A 33 -5.17 -16.98 15.28
C ALA A 33 -5.68 -16.28 14.01
N PRO A 34 -6.80 -16.76 13.42
CA PRO A 34 -7.27 -16.25 12.15
C PRO A 34 -7.87 -14.84 12.32
N ASP A 35 -7.25 -13.87 11.64
CA ASP A 35 -7.87 -12.56 11.40
C ASP A 35 -8.29 -12.48 9.92
N PRO A 36 -9.60 -12.44 9.60
CA PRO A 36 -10.11 -12.35 8.23
C PRO A 36 -9.56 -11.18 7.41
N ARG A 37 -9.08 -10.12 8.07
CA ARG A 37 -8.53 -8.91 7.43
C ARG A 37 -7.08 -9.07 7.02
N THR A 38 -6.36 -10.02 7.63
CA THR A 38 -4.95 -10.27 7.31
C THR A 38 -4.78 -10.59 5.83
N VAL A 39 -3.81 -9.90 5.23
CA VAL A 39 -3.47 -10.01 3.81
C VAL A 39 -3.23 -11.47 3.43
N LEU A 40 -3.90 -11.92 2.36
CA LEU A 40 -3.76 -13.27 1.82
C LEU A 40 -3.83 -14.39 2.88
N ARG A 41 -4.60 -14.19 3.95
CA ARG A 41 -4.74 -15.16 5.05
C ARG A 41 -3.38 -15.59 5.65
N GLY A 42 -2.50 -14.62 5.86
CA GLY A 42 -1.17 -14.79 6.46
C GLY A 42 -0.02 -14.91 5.46
N LEU A 43 -0.29 -15.06 4.16
CA LEU A 43 0.75 -15.31 3.15
C LEU A 43 1.46 -14.05 2.65
N GLY A 44 1.20 -12.86 3.21
CA GLY A 44 1.82 -11.61 2.77
C GLY A 44 3.35 -11.63 2.78
N GLY A 45 3.95 -12.07 3.88
CA GLY A 45 5.41 -12.21 4.02
C GLY A 45 6.04 -13.13 2.96
N PRO A 46 5.62 -14.41 2.86
CA PRO A 46 6.10 -15.33 1.83
C PRO A 46 5.93 -14.79 0.40
N VAL A 47 4.81 -14.14 0.12
CA VAL A 47 4.53 -13.56 -1.20
C VAL A 47 5.51 -12.44 -1.54
N VAL A 48 5.77 -11.53 -0.60
CA VAL A 48 6.78 -10.46 -0.77
C VAL A 48 8.18 -11.06 -0.92
N ALA A 49 8.53 -12.08 -0.13
CA ALA A 49 9.81 -12.76 -0.23
C ALA A 49 10.01 -13.40 -1.61
N MET A 50 8.99 -14.10 -2.14
CA MET A 50 9.04 -14.69 -3.49
C MET A 50 9.27 -13.64 -4.57
N LEU A 51 8.54 -12.52 -4.50
CA LEU A 51 8.67 -11.43 -5.47
C LEU A 51 10.03 -10.73 -5.35
N ALA A 52 10.57 -10.59 -4.14
CA ALA A 52 11.92 -10.07 -3.92
C ALA A 52 13.00 -11.00 -4.50
N CYS A 53 12.90 -12.32 -4.27
CA CYS A 53 13.79 -13.31 -4.89
C CYS A 53 13.72 -13.27 -6.42
N ALA A 54 12.51 -13.21 -6.98
CA ALA A 54 12.32 -13.13 -8.43
C ALA A 54 12.90 -11.83 -9.02
N LEU A 55 12.67 -10.69 -8.36
CA LEU A 55 13.25 -9.41 -8.78
C LEU A 55 14.78 -9.46 -8.73
N GLY A 56 15.36 -10.01 -7.66
CA GLY A 56 16.80 -10.22 -7.55
C GLY A 56 17.34 -11.10 -8.67
N GLY A 57 16.69 -12.23 -8.95
CA GLY A 57 17.05 -13.14 -10.03
C GLY A 57 16.99 -12.48 -11.41
N VAL A 58 15.90 -11.75 -11.71
CA VAL A 58 15.76 -11.01 -12.97
C VAL A 58 16.81 -9.93 -13.13
N MET A 59 17.12 -9.17 -12.05
CA MET A 59 18.12 -8.10 -12.11
C MET A 59 19.53 -8.65 -12.27
N THR A 60 19.92 -9.67 -11.50
CA THR A 60 21.23 -10.32 -11.60
C THR A 60 21.39 -11.05 -12.94
N GLY A 61 20.38 -11.82 -13.33
CA GLY A 61 20.36 -12.56 -14.60
C GLY A 61 20.39 -11.63 -15.81
N GLY A 62 19.63 -10.54 -15.75
CA GLY A 62 19.59 -9.52 -16.79
C GLY A 62 20.91 -8.82 -17.04
N VAL A 63 21.59 -8.41 -15.97
CA VAL A 63 22.91 -7.78 -16.09
C VAL A 63 23.93 -8.77 -16.62
N ALA A 64 23.96 -10.01 -16.09
CA ALA A 64 24.88 -11.05 -16.57
C ALA A 64 24.65 -11.37 -18.05
N GLN A 65 23.38 -11.55 -18.46
CA GLN A 65 23.02 -11.84 -19.84
C GLN A 65 23.34 -10.67 -20.79
N ARG A 66 23.02 -9.43 -20.42
CA ARG A 66 23.33 -8.24 -21.25
C ARG A 66 24.83 -7.98 -21.39
N VAL A 67 25.61 -8.21 -20.33
CA VAL A 67 27.07 -8.10 -20.42
C VAL A 67 27.62 -9.19 -21.35
N ALA A 68 27.11 -10.42 -21.26
CA ALA A 68 27.46 -11.48 -22.19
C ALA A 68 27.07 -11.13 -23.64
N ASP A 69 25.82 -10.70 -23.88
CA ASP A 69 25.33 -10.22 -25.19
C ASP A 69 26.25 -9.15 -25.79
N TRP A 70 26.64 -8.16 -24.98
CA TRP A 70 27.50 -7.06 -25.42
C TRP A 70 28.90 -7.53 -25.81
N LEU A 71 29.44 -8.53 -25.11
CA LEU A 71 30.75 -9.11 -25.41
C LEU A 71 30.71 -10.09 -26.60
N ASP A 72 29.60 -10.82 -26.81
CA ASP A 72 29.41 -11.79 -27.90
C ASP A 72 29.01 -11.15 -29.26
N GLY A 73 28.61 -9.87 -29.29
CA GLY A 73 28.25 -9.18 -30.54
C GLY A 73 26.82 -9.49 -31.04
N PRO A 74 26.59 -9.73 -32.34
CA PRO A 74 25.23 -9.87 -32.91
C PRO A 74 24.54 -11.23 -32.64
N GLY A 75 25.19 -12.13 -31.90
CA GLY A 75 24.65 -13.46 -31.56
C GLY A 75 23.58 -13.42 -30.48
N THR A 76 22.67 -14.41 -30.47
CA THR A 76 21.83 -14.70 -29.29
C THR A 76 22.61 -15.64 -28.37
N PRO A 77 22.77 -15.34 -27.06
CA PRO A 77 23.63 -16.11 -26.17
C PRO A 77 23.22 -17.57 -26.10
N GLY A 78 24.20 -18.46 -26.23
CA GLY A 78 23.99 -19.89 -26.16
C GLY A 78 23.19 -20.49 -27.32
N MET A 79 22.95 -19.75 -28.42
CA MET A 79 22.32 -20.28 -29.65
C MET A 79 23.30 -20.42 -30.82
N GLY A 80 24.43 -19.71 -30.84
CA GLY A 80 25.46 -19.86 -31.88
C GLY A 80 26.28 -21.15 -31.71
N HIS A 81 26.68 -21.76 -32.83
CA HIS A 81 27.73 -22.79 -32.85
C HIS A 81 29.15 -22.18 -32.81
N ASP A 82 29.29 -20.87 -33.09
CA ASP A 82 30.56 -20.13 -33.14
C ASP A 82 30.54 -18.89 -32.22
N THR A 83 30.23 -19.06 -30.93
CA THR A 83 30.36 -17.97 -29.93
C THR A 83 31.60 -18.18 -29.08
N ASP A 84 32.51 -17.20 -29.07
CA ASP A 84 33.78 -17.24 -28.33
C ASP A 84 33.58 -17.22 -26.79
N ILE A 85 32.41 -16.77 -26.31
CA ILE A 85 32.08 -16.73 -24.88
C ILE A 85 30.97 -17.75 -24.58
N PRO A 86 31.16 -18.64 -23.59
CA PRO A 86 30.07 -19.45 -23.07
C PRO A 86 28.96 -18.53 -22.55
N GLY A 87 27.74 -18.68 -23.09
CA GLY A 87 26.58 -17.89 -22.70
C GLY A 87 26.23 -17.94 -21.20
N PRO A 88 25.26 -17.13 -20.73
CA PRO A 88 24.87 -17.10 -19.32
C PRO A 88 24.40 -18.50 -18.86
N PRO A 89 24.52 -18.82 -17.54
CA PRO A 89 24.00 -20.06 -16.98
C PRO A 89 22.59 -20.39 -17.49
N VAL A 90 22.36 -21.63 -17.91
CA VAL A 90 21.14 -22.06 -18.61
C VAL A 90 19.86 -21.66 -17.86
N VAL A 91 19.89 -21.75 -16.53
CA VAL A 91 18.78 -21.36 -15.65
C VAL A 91 18.33 -19.90 -15.83
N LEU A 92 19.23 -18.99 -16.21
CA LEU A 92 18.91 -17.58 -16.46
C LEU A 92 18.13 -17.41 -17.77
N SER A 93 18.48 -18.16 -18.81
CA SER A 93 17.73 -18.19 -20.07
C SER A 93 16.32 -18.74 -19.88
N TRP A 94 16.18 -19.78 -19.06
CA TRP A 94 14.87 -20.29 -18.66
C TRP A 94 14.06 -19.25 -17.86
N GLN A 95 14.68 -18.57 -16.90
CA GLN A 95 14.01 -17.49 -16.15
C GLN A 95 13.61 -16.30 -17.03
N ALA A 96 14.39 -15.95 -18.05
CA ALA A 96 14.03 -14.92 -19.02
C ALA A 96 12.79 -15.32 -19.82
N SER A 97 12.71 -16.58 -20.28
CA SER A 97 11.58 -17.10 -21.05
C SER A 97 10.24 -17.10 -20.28
N VAL A 98 10.30 -17.11 -18.95
CA VAL A 98 9.12 -17.04 -18.07
C VAL A 98 8.41 -15.68 -18.15
N ILE A 99 9.14 -14.59 -18.42
CA ILE A 99 8.60 -13.22 -18.38
C ILE A 99 7.45 -13.02 -19.39
N PRO A 100 7.60 -13.30 -20.70
CA PRO A 100 6.50 -13.13 -21.65
C PRO A 100 5.31 -14.03 -21.32
N VAL A 101 5.55 -15.27 -20.85
CA VAL A 101 4.50 -16.18 -20.41
C VAL A 101 3.74 -15.60 -19.22
N LEU A 102 4.45 -15.06 -18.22
CA LEU A 102 3.86 -14.39 -17.07
C LEU A 102 3.01 -13.19 -17.50
N LEU A 103 3.52 -12.33 -18.41
CA LEU A 103 2.76 -11.18 -18.90
C LEU A 103 1.45 -11.58 -19.58
N ILE A 104 1.46 -12.64 -20.39
CA ILE A 104 0.26 -13.18 -21.04
C ILE A 104 -0.72 -13.70 -19.97
N LEU A 105 -0.25 -14.47 -19.00
CA LEU A 105 -1.08 -14.99 -17.91
C LEU A 105 -1.71 -13.87 -17.08
N LEU A 106 -0.99 -12.74 -16.90
CA LEU A 106 -1.50 -11.56 -16.20
C LEU A 106 -2.57 -10.77 -16.97
N LEU A 107 -2.76 -11.01 -18.27
CA LEU A 107 -3.89 -10.42 -19.00
C LEU A 107 -5.24 -10.89 -18.44
N VAL A 108 -5.34 -12.14 -17.98
CA VAL A 108 -6.58 -12.71 -17.41
C VAL A 108 -7.05 -11.94 -16.16
N PRO A 109 -6.24 -11.78 -15.09
CA PRO A 109 -6.65 -10.99 -13.93
C PRO A 109 -6.87 -9.51 -14.29
N VAL A 110 -6.12 -8.94 -15.24
CA VAL A 110 -6.34 -7.56 -15.70
C VAL A 110 -7.73 -7.41 -16.34
N VAL A 111 -8.07 -8.27 -17.31
CA VAL A 111 -9.39 -8.26 -17.97
C VAL A 111 -10.49 -8.49 -16.94
N PHE A 112 -10.31 -9.45 -16.02
CA PHE A 112 -11.26 -9.69 -14.93
C PHE A 112 -11.50 -8.44 -14.08
N LEU A 113 -10.45 -7.73 -13.67
CA LEU A 113 -10.56 -6.52 -12.87
C LEU A 113 -11.19 -5.35 -13.64
N VAL A 114 -10.85 -5.19 -14.93
CA VAL A 114 -11.47 -4.19 -15.80
C VAL A 114 -12.98 -4.45 -15.92
N VAL A 115 -13.37 -5.68 -16.24
CA VAL A 115 -14.78 -6.07 -16.36
C VAL A 115 -15.52 -5.92 -15.04
N ARG A 116 -14.92 -6.39 -13.93
CA ARG A 116 -15.49 -6.26 -12.57
C ARG A 116 -15.69 -4.80 -12.20
N THR A 117 -14.71 -3.94 -12.47
CA THR A 117 -14.77 -2.50 -12.15
C THR A 117 -15.81 -1.79 -13.01
N ALA A 118 -15.87 -2.09 -14.29
CA ALA A 118 -16.90 -1.56 -15.18
C ALA A 118 -18.31 -1.98 -14.74
N ARG A 119 -18.50 -3.26 -14.37
CA ARG A 119 -19.77 -3.75 -13.81
C ARG A 119 -20.11 -3.09 -12.46
N ARG A 120 -19.11 -2.86 -11.60
CA ARG A 120 -19.31 -2.15 -10.33
C ARG A 120 -19.70 -0.69 -10.55
N ALA A 121 -19.04 0.01 -11.48
CA ALA A 121 -19.38 1.38 -11.84
C ALA A 121 -20.82 1.47 -12.36
N ARG A 122 -21.25 0.54 -13.23
CA ARG A 122 -22.65 0.50 -13.70
C ARG A 122 -23.65 0.29 -12.56
N ARG A 123 -23.35 -0.60 -11.61
CA ARG A 123 -24.20 -0.85 -10.43
C ARG A 123 -24.25 0.33 -9.45
N LEU A 124 -23.20 1.15 -9.38
CA LEU A 124 -23.14 2.30 -8.49
C LEU A 124 -23.93 3.51 -9.01
N GLY A 125 -24.29 3.56 -10.29
CA GLY A 125 -25.03 4.69 -10.88
C GLY A 125 -26.32 5.02 -10.13
N PRO A 126 -27.26 4.07 -10.00
CA PRO A 126 -28.51 4.30 -9.26
C PRO A 126 -28.28 4.62 -7.77
N VAL A 127 -27.23 4.06 -7.15
CA VAL A 127 -26.88 4.34 -5.76
C VAL A 127 -26.42 5.80 -5.60
N ILE A 128 -25.65 6.32 -6.54
CA ILE A 128 -25.19 7.71 -6.54
C ILE A 128 -26.36 8.66 -6.78
N GLU A 129 -27.23 8.36 -7.73
CA GLU A 129 -28.42 9.18 -7.97
C GLU A 129 -29.35 9.20 -6.75
N ALA A 130 -29.51 8.08 -6.04
CA ALA A 130 -30.25 8.05 -4.78
C ALA A 130 -29.54 8.81 -3.65
N GLU A 131 -28.22 8.71 -3.54
CA GLU A 131 -27.41 9.39 -2.50
C GLU A 131 -27.41 10.92 -2.64
N TYR A 132 -27.43 11.41 -3.88
CA TYR A 132 -27.44 12.84 -4.19
C TYR A 132 -28.81 13.43 -4.46
N ALA A 133 -29.80 12.61 -4.84
CA ALA A 133 -31.15 13.01 -5.22
C ALA A 133 -31.18 14.27 -6.12
N PRO A 134 -30.47 14.27 -7.27
CA PRO A 134 -30.40 15.45 -8.12
C PRO A 134 -31.75 15.76 -8.76
N GLU A 135 -32.12 17.05 -8.84
CA GLU A 135 -33.34 17.49 -9.53
C GLU A 135 -33.35 17.07 -11.01
N GLN A 136 -32.19 17.14 -11.66
CA GLN A 136 -31.96 16.66 -13.03
C GLN A 136 -30.73 15.75 -13.05
N PRO A 137 -30.92 14.43 -13.19
CA PRO A 137 -29.81 13.49 -13.32
C PRO A 137 -28.98 13.75 -14.58
N ASP A 138 -27.67 13.96 -14.40
CA ASP A 138 -26.68 13.99 -15.49
C ASP A 138 -25.95 12.64 -15.58
N GLU A 139 -26.26 11.83 -16.59
CA GLU A 139 -25.66 10.52 -16.77
C GLU A 139 -24.12 10.55 -16.81
N GLY A 140 -23.53 11.58 -17.44
CA GLY A 140 -22.09 11.73 -17.56
C GLY A 140 -21.44 11.95 -16.19
N ARG A 141 -22.07 12.77 -15.35
CA ARG A 141 -21.64 13.04 -13.98
C ARG A 141 -21.81 11.82 -13.08
N THR A 142 -22.98 11.16 -13.08
CA THR A 142 -23.21 9.90 -12.35
C THR A 142 -22.14 8.87 -12.72
N ARG A 143 -21.92 8.65 -14.02
CA ARG A 143 -20.95 7.66 -14.53
C ARG A 143 -19.52 7.99 -14.11
N ARG A 144 -19.14 9.27 -14.05
CA ARG A 144 -17.82 9.71 -13.59
C ARG A 144 -17.61 9.43 -12.11
N ILE A 145 -18.56 9.80 -11.24
CA ILE A 145 -18.49 9.54 -9.80
C ILE A 145 -18.47 8.02 -9.55
N ALA A 146 -19.33 7.27 -10.23
CA ALA A 146 -19.42 5.82 -10.14
C ALA A 146 -18.12 5.13 -10.54
N ARG A 147 -17.49 5.59 -11.63
CA ARG A 147 -16.20 5.07 -12.09
C ARG A 147 -15.09 5.37 -11.08
N ILE A 148 -15.04 6.56 -10.51
CA ILE A 148 -14.01 6.90 -9.50
C ILE A 148 -14.19 6.07 -8.24
N ARG A 149 -15.42 5.94 -7.70
CA ARG A 149 -15.72 5.08 -6.55
C ARG A 149 -15.43 3.61 -6.82
N ALA A 150 -15.71 3.12 -8.03
CA ALA A 150 -15.38 1.75 -8.44
C ALA A 150 -13.87 1.51 -8.56
N THR A 151 -13.14 2.44 -9.18
CA THR A 151 -11.67 2.39 -9.32
C THR A 151 -10.99 2.54 -7.97
N ALA A 152 -11.48 3.40 -7.07
CA ALA A 152 -10.95 3.54 -5.72
C ALA A 152 -11.01 2.20 -4.95
N ALA A 153 -12.04 1.39 -5.19
CA ALA A 153 -12.15 0.06 -4.59
C ALA A 153 -11.23 -1.00 -5.22
N LEU A 154 -10.51 -0.71 -6.32
CA LEU A 154 -9.53 -1.64 -6.89
C LEU A 154 -8.37 -1.90 -5.95
N THR A 155 -7.97 -0.92 -5.13
CA THR A 155 -6.92 -1.09 -4.12
C THR A 155 -7.21 -2.25 -3.16
N ASP A 156 -8.49 -2.55 -2.91
CA ASP A 156 -8.88 -3.68 -2.06
C ASP A 156 -8.52 -5.04 -2.68
N SER A 157 -8.31 -5.08 -4.00
CA SER A 157 -7.91 -6.26 -4.76
C SER A 157 -6.40 -6.40 -4.91
N ALA A 158 -5.61 -5.38 -4.55
CA ALA A 158 -4.15 -5.40 -4.70
C ALA A 158 -3.48 -6.61 -4.02
N PRO A 159 -3.84 -7.00 -2.78
CA PRO A 159 -3.34 -8.23 -2.17
C PRO A 159 -3.52 -9.48 -3.03
N TRP A 160 -4.71 -9.64 -3.62
CA TRP A 160 -5.02 -10.82 -4.44
C TRP A 160 -4.16 -10.85 -5.72
N ILE A 161 -3.99 -9.70 -6.39
CA ILE A 161 -3.11 -9.59 -7.56
C ILE A 161 -1.69 -9.97 -7.20
N VAL A 162 -1.17 -9.41 -6.10
CA VAL A 162 0.18 -9.70 -5.60
C VAL A 162 0.35 -11.19 -5.30
N GLY A 163 -0.68 -11.84 -4.73
CA GLY A 163 -0.71 -13.29 -4.52
C GLY A 163 -0.70 -14.09 -5.82
N VAL A 164 -1.51 -13.71 -6.82
CA VAL A 164 -1.56 -14.37 -8.14
C VAL A 164 -0.22 -14.25 -8.86
N VAL A 165 0.36 -13.04 -8.91
CA VAL A 165 1.68 -12.81 -9.52
C VAL A 165 2.73 -13.66 -8.81
N SER A 166 2.75 -13.67 -7.48
CA SER A 166 3.70 -14.45 -6.70
C SER A 166 3.57 -15.96 -6.93
N ALA A 167 2.34 -16.49 -6.96
CA ALA A 167 2.09 -17.90 -7.25
C ALA A 167 2.52 -18.28 -8.67
N ALA A 168 2.19 -17.44 -9.67
CA ALA A 168 2.63 -17.64 -11.04
C ALA A 168 4.16 -17.61 -11.16
N THR A 169 4.82 -16.65 -10.52
CA THR A 169 6.28 -16.54 -10.49
C THR A 169 6.94 -17.75 -9.82
N LEU A 170 6.37 -18.26 -8.72
CA LEU A 170 6.88 -19.48 -8.07
C LEU A 170 6.74 -20.70 -8.98
N LEU A 171 5.57 -20.91 -9.58
CA LEU A 171 5.30 -22.06 -10.45
C LEU A 171 6.16 -22.04 -11.72
N LEU A 172 6.19 -20.90 -12.41
CA LEU A 172 6.98 -20.73 -13.62
C LEU A 172 8.48 -20.77 -13.30
N GLY A 173 8.91 -20.20 -12.18
CA GLY A 173 10.28 -20.27 -11.69
C GLY A 173 10.72 -21.70 -11.35
N ALA A 174 9.85 -22.49 -10.72
CA ALA A 174 10.10 -23.91 -10.49
C ALA A 174 10.21 -24.69 -11.81
N GLY A 175 9.33 -24.38 -12.78
CA GLY A 175 9.40 -24.93 -14.13
C GLY A 175 10.72 -24.57 -14.84
N ALA A 176 11.19 -23.32 -14.71
CA ALA A 176 12.46 -22.87 -15.26
C ALA A 176 13.66 -23.61 -14.64
N VAL A 177 13.67 -23.81 -13.32
CA VAL A 177 14.72 -24.59 -12.63
C VAL A 177 14.69 -26.06 -13.04
N ALA A 178 13.50 -26.67 -13.10
CA ALA A 178 13.35 -28.07 -13.51
C ALA A 178 13.73 -28.28 -14.98
N GLY A 179 13.32 -27.37 -15.87
CA GLY A 179 13.69 -27.37 -17.28
C GLY A 179 15.21 -27.33 -17.45
N ALA A 180 15.85 -26.33 -16.84
CA ALA A 180 17.31 -26.21 -16.85
C ALA A 180 18.04 -27.43 -16.27
N TRP A 181 17.49 -28.06 -15.23
CA TRP A 181 18.11 -29.25 -14.62
C TRP A 181 18.00 -30.48 -15.53
N VAL A 182 16.85 -30.70 -16.16
CA VAL A 182 16.58 -31.88 -16.97
C VAL A 182 17.22 -31.79 -18.35
N SER A 183 17.17 -30.62 -19.00
CA SER A 183 17.69 -30.46 -20.35
C SER A 183 19.19 -30.16 -20.38
N ASP A 184 19.74 -29.48 -19.37
CA ASP A 184 21.06 -28.83 -19.40
C ASP A 184 21.26 -27.88 -20.60
N GLU A 185 20.15 -27.52 -21.26
CA GLU A 185 20.09 -26.75 -22.50
C GLU A 185 19.14 -25.56 -22.35
N VAL A 186 19.37 -24.49 -23.10
CA VAL A 186 18.48 -23.32 -23.16
C VAL A 186 17.09 -23.69 -23.71
N PRO A 187 16.02 -22.95 -23.37
CA PRO A 187 14.65 -23.28 -23.76
C PRO A 187 14.45 -23.64 -25.24
N GLY A 188 15.06 -22.87 -26.15
CA GLY A 188 14.99 -23.12 -27.60
C GLY A 188 15.48 -24.53 -27.96
N ARG A 189 16.74 -24.82 -27.63
CA ARG A 189 17.37 -26.14 -27.87
C ARG A 189 16.67 -27.29 -27.15
N ALA A 190 16.18 -27.05 -25.94
CA ALA A 190 15.44 -28.07 -25.20
C ALA A 190 14.09 -28.45 -25.85
N ALA A 191 13.58 -27.60 -26.75
CA ALA A 191 12.38 -27.86 -27.55
C ALA A 191 12.68 -28.51 -28.91
N ASP A 192 13.94 -28.57 -29.34
CA ASP A 192 14.33 -29.16 -30.62
C ASP A 192 13.81 -30.60 -30.77
N GLY A 193 13.17 -30.89 -31.90
CA GLY A 193 12.60 -32.20 -32.20
C GLY A 193 11.29 -32.52 -31.48
N ARG A 194 10.72 -31.57 -30.70
CA ARG A 194 9.40 -31.72 -30.06
C ARG A 194 8.26 -31.10 -30.88
N GLY A 195 8.56 -30.50 -32.02
CA GLY A 195 7.60 -30.04 -33.02
C GLY A 195 7.67 -28.54 -33.26
N PRO A 196 7.34 -28.08 -34.49
CA PRO A 196 7.67 -26.74 -34.97
C PRO A 196 7.00 -25.61 -34.17
N LEU A 197 5.82 -25.88 -33.59
CA LEU A 197 5.13 -24.91 -32.75
C LEU A 197 5.84 -24.70 -31.41
N LEU A 198 6.30 -25.77 -30.76
CA LEU A 198 6.94 -25.70 -29.45
C LEU A 198 8.33 -25.05 -29.56
N GLU A 199 9.09 -25.40 -30.60
CA GLU A 199 10.38 -24.79 -30.93
C GLU A 199 10.23 -23.28 -31.12
N SER A 200 9.32 -22.87 -32.02
CA SER A 200 9.07 -21.45 -32.29
C SER A 200 8.61 -20.66 -31.06
N LEU A 201 7.76 -21.26 -30.22
CA LEU A 201 7.31 -20.62 -28.97
C LEU A 201 8.44 -20.49 -27.94
N ALA A 202 9.28 -21.51 -27.79
CA ALA A 202 10.40 -21.49 -26.85
C ALA A 202 11.46 -20.45 -27.26
N ASP A 203 11.80 -20.39 -28.55
CA ASP A 203 12.71 -19.40 -29.10
C ASP A 203 12.16 -17.97 -28.95
N ALA A 204 10.90 -17.76 -29.32
CA ALA A 204 10.24 -16.47 -29.18
C ALA A 204 10.19 -16.03 -27.72
N ALA A 205 9.88 -16.94 -26.78
CA ALA A 205 9.84 -16.64 -25.35
C ALA A 205 11.23 -16.28 -24.80
N GLN A 206 12.26 -17.04 -25.14
CA GLN A 206 13.65 -16.77 -24.74
C GLN A 206 14.13 -15.41 -25.25
N SER A 207 13.97 -15.14 -26.54
CA SER A 207 14.38 -13.88 -27.17
C SER A 207 13.60 -12.68 -26.60
N THR A 208 12.27 -12.77 -26.56
CA THR A 208 11.41 -11.70 -26.03
C THR A 208 11.70 -11.45 -24.55
N GLY A 209 11.87 -12.51 -23.76
CA GLY A 209 12.23 -12.43 -22.36
C GLY A 209 13.53 -11.67 -22.13
N SER A 210 14.57 -12.01 -22.89
CA SER A 210 15.87 -11.33 -22.84
C SER A 210 15.77 -9.82 -23.16
N TRP A 211 15.03 -9.46 -24.22
CA TRP A 211 14.76 -8.06 -24.56
C TRP A 211 13.99 -7.32 -23.47
N LEU A 212 12.96 -7.96 -22.88
CA LEU A 212 12.15 -7.37 -21.81
C LEU A 212 12.98 -7.11 -20.55
N ILE A 213 13.94 -7.98 -20.22
CA ILE A 213 14.85 -7.72 -19.09
C ILE A 213 15.72 -6.50 -19.37
N GLY A 214 16.32 -6.41 -20.56
CA GLY A 214 17.12 -5.26 -20.96
C GLY A 214 16.31 -3.94 -20.94
N LEU A 215 15.10 -3.96 -21.51
CA LEU A 215 14.18 -2.82 -21.46
C LEU A 215 13.80 -2.45 -20.03
N GLY A 216 13.47 -3.45 -19.20
CA GLY A 216 13.14 -3.25 -17.78
C GLY A 216 14.26 -2.58 -17.00
N PHE A 217 15.51 -2.98 -17.25
CA PHE A 217 16.69 -2.35 -16.64
C PHE A 217 16.87 -0.90 -17.09
N ILE A 218 16.72 -0.61 -18.39
CA ILE A 218 16.79 0.76 -18.92
C ILE A 218 15.70 1.63 -18.28
N LEU A 219 14.46 1.12 -18.20
CA LEU A 219 13.35 1.81 -17.55
C LEU A 219 13.60 2.04 -16.06
N PHE A 220 14.22 1.08 -15.36
CA PHE A 220 14.61 1.23 -13.96
C PHE A 220 15.63 2.37 -13.78
N VAL A 221 16.71 2.39 -14.58
CA VAL A 221 17.73 3.45 -14.52
C VAL A 221 17.14 4.80 -14.92
N ALA A 222 16.37 4.86 -16.00
CA ALA A 222 15.70 6.08 -16.46
C ALA A 222 14.70 6.60 -15.41
N GLY A 223 13.94 5.71 -14.79
CA GLY A 223 13.01 6.00 -13.70
C GLY A 223 13.74 6.56 -12.48
N GLY A 224 14.85 5.95 -12.06
CA GLY A 224 15.70 6.45 -10.97
C GLY A 224 16.28 7.84 -11.27
N ARG A 225 16.80 8.05 -12.49
CA ARG A 225 17.28 9.37 -12.93
C ARG A 225 16.16 10.41 -12.96
N ARG A 226 14.95 10.03 -13.38
CA ARG A 226 13.78 10.91 -13.37
C ARG A 226 13.37 11.27 -11.95
N ALA A 227 13.34 10.30 -11.03
CA ALA A 227 13.03 10.52 -9.61
C ALA A 227 14.02 11.49 -8.94
N TYR A 228 15.29 11.42 -9.35
CA TYR A 228 16.31 12.35 -8.88
C TYR A 228 16.06 13.79 -9.36
N LYS A 229 15.69 13.97 -10.63
CA LYS A 229 15.56 15.28 -11.27
C LYS A 229 14.19 15.96 -11.12
N ASP A 230 13.11 15.19 -11.08
CA ASP A 230 11.72 15.69 -11.13
C ASP A 230 11.03 15.49 -9.77
N ALA A 231 10.56 16.60 -9.17
CA ALA A 231 9.87 16.58 -7.88
C ALA A 231 8.52 15.85 -7.94
N SER A 232 7.82 15.87 -9.07
CA SER A 232 6.53 15.18 -9.25
C SER A 232 6.74 13.67 -9.35
N ALA A 233 7.75 13.23 -10.13
CA ALA A 233 8.15 11.83 -10.21
C ALA A 233 8.63 11.31 -8.85
N ARG A 234 9.43 12.10 -8.13
CA ARG A 234 9.88 11.77 -6.77
C ARG A 234 8.72 11.59 -5.81
N ARG A 235 7.69 12.45 -5.87
CA ARG A 235 6.50 12.34 -5.02
C ARG A 235 5.73 11.05 -5.29
N THR A 236 5.63 10.63 -6.55
CA THR A 236 4.91 9.40 -6.93
C THR A 236 5.66 8.15 -6.45
N ILE A 237 6.98 8.08 -6.67
CA ILE A 237 7.82 6.97 -6.19
C ILE A 237 7.93 6.98 -4.67
N GLY A 238 7.90 8.17 -4.06
CA GLY A 238 7.97 8.39 -2.62
C GLY A 238 6.86 7.69 -1.84
N ILE A 239 5.64 7.55 -2.39
CA ILE A 239 4.54 6.87 -1.70
C ILE A 239 4.87 5.40 -1.37
N LEU A 240 5.50 4.67 -2.29
CA LEU A 240 5.96 3.30 -2.02
C LEU A 240 7.09 3.29 -0.99
N TRP A 241 7.98 4.27 -1.08
CA TRP A 241 9.09 4.45 -0.15
C TRP A 241 8.61 4.82 1.25
N ASP A 242 7.51 5.56 1.39
CA ASP A 242 6.96 5.97 2.69
C ASP A 242 6.46 4.76 3.50
N VAL A 243 5.92 3.74 2.83
CA VAL A 243 5.51 2.48 3.47
C VAL A 243 6.74 1.68 3.90
N GLY A 244 7.77 1.60 3.05
CA GLY A 244 9.02 0.89 3.38
C GLY A 244 9.82 1.57 4.49
N THR A 245 9.98 2.89 4.41
CA THR A 245 10.69 3.75 5.38
C THR A 245 9.91 4.03 6.65
N PHE A 246 8.67 3.55 6.78
CA PHE A 246 8.00 3.63 8.06
C PHE A 246 8.69 2.75 9.10
N TRP A 247 9.15 1.55 8.71
CA TRP A 247 9.67 0.53 9.61
C TRP A 247 11.12 0.81 10.05
N PRO A 248 11.48 0.47 11.30
CA PRO A 248 12.83 0.70 11.83
C PRO A 248 13.90 -0.07 11.05
N ARG A 249 15.14 0.44 11.03
CA ARG A 249 16.27 -0.25 10.38
C ARG A 249 16.58 -1.61 11.00
N ALA A 250 16.11 -1.88 12.22
CA ALA A 250 16.15 -3.21 12.82
C ALA A 250 15.48 -4.29 11.94
N ALA A 251 14.49 -3.90 11.11
CA ALA A 251 13.85 -4.82 10.17
C ALA A 251 14.71 -5.10 8.91
N HIS A 252 15.63 -4.20 8.54
CA HIS A 252 16.56 -4.41 7.43
C HIS A 252 17.78 -3.45 7.56
N PRO A 253 19.03 -3.94 7.68
CA PRO A 253 20.19 -3.09 8.00
C PRO A 253 20.52 -2.03 6.93
N PHE A 254 20.14 -2.30 5.67
CA PHE A 254 20.25 -1.36 4.54
C PHE A 254 18.99 -0.53 4.31
N ALA A 255 17.99 -0.59 5.21
CA ALA A 255 16.86 0.30 5.11
C ALA A 255 17.33 1.76 5.21
N PRO A 256 16.76 2.66 4.40
CA PRO A 256 16.98 4.10 4.53
C PRO A 256 16.61 4.61 5.94
N PRO A 257 17.03 5.83 6.32
CA PRO A 257 16.50 6.50 7.50
C PRO A 257 14.97 6.47 7.52
N CYS A 258 14.40 6.05 8.64
CA CYS A 258 13.00 5.71 8.73
C CYS A 258 12.20 6.68 9.63
N TYR A 259 10.90 6.76 9.40
CA TYR A 259 10.02 7.59 10.22
C TYR A 259 9.97 7.13 11.68
N ALA A 260 10.04 5.81 11.92
CA ALA A 260 10.04 5.25 13.27
C ALA A 260 11.25 5.66 14.13
N GLU A 261 12.39 5.98 13.51
CA GLU A 261 13.61 6.40 14.23
C GLU A 261 13.69 7.90 14.46
N ARG A 262 12.91 8.71 13.74
CA ARG A 262 12.97 10.18 13.84
C ARG A 262 11.61 10.84 14.04
N ALA A 263 10.74 10.76 13.05
CA ALA A 263 9.47 11.51 13.07
C ALA A 263 8.53 11.05 14.20
N VAL A 264 8.47 9.74 14.48
CA VAL A 264 7.60 9.20 15.52
C VAL A 264 8.09 9.59 16.93
N PRO A 265 9.38 9.37 17.30
CA PRO A 265 9.90 9.82 18.60
C PRO A 265 9.87 11.34 18.76
N ASP A 266 10.20 12.12 17.72
CA ASP A 266 10.17 13.59 17.78
C ASP A 266 8.75 14.11 18.06
N LEU A 267 7.74 13.53 17.38
CA LEU A 267 6.33 13.89 17.61
C LEU A 267 5.90 13.51 19.04
N ALA A 268 6.25 12.31 19.51
CA ALA A 268 5.95 11.85 20.87
C ALA A 268 6.63 12.72 21.95
N SER A 269 7.89 13.07 21.74
CA SER A 269 8.66 13.96 22.61
C SER A 269 8.05 15.35 22.67
N ARG A 270 7.69 15.93 21.52
CA ARG A 270 7.01 17.23 21.45
C ARG A 270 5.68 17.24 22.18
N MET A 271 4.85 16.20 22.00
CA MET A 271 3.57 16.07 22.71
C MET A 271 3.78 15.95 24.23
N SER A 272 4.76 15.14 24.65
CA SER A 272 5.09 14.95 26.07
C SER A 272 5.63 16.22 26.72
N ALA A 273 6.59 16.89 26.07
CA ALA A 273 7.17 18.13 26.55
C ALA A 273 6.10 19.24 26.70
N TRP A 274 5.25 19.41 25.68
CA TRP A 274 4.20 20.42 25.73
C TRP A 274 3.14 20.14 26.80
N THR A 275 2.75 18.87 26.98
CA THR A 275 1.78 18.49 28.02
C THR A 275 2.36 18.54 29.43
N ALA A 276 3.66 18.35 29.59
CA ALA A 276 4.37 18.53 30.86
C ALA A 276 4.44 20.01 31.27
N THR A 277 4.72 20.91 30.33
CA THR A 277 4.76 22.37 30.58
C THR A 277 3.38 23.02 30.62
N THR A 278 2.34 22.29 30.20
CA THR A 278 0.95 22.77 30.19
C THR A 278 0.06 21.79 30.99
N PRO A 279 -0.01 21.90 32.33
CA PRO A 279 -0.64 20.88 33.19
C PRO A 279 -2.12 20.57 32.90
N ARG A 280 -2.86 21.52 32.31
CA ARG A 280 -4.25 21.37 31.84
C ARG A 280 -4.38 21.36 30.32
N GLY A 281 -3.25 21.34 29.62
CA GLY A 281 -3.17 21.33 28.16
C GLY A 281 -3.74 20.04 27.59
N ARG A 282 -4.49 20.19 26.50
CA ARG A 282 -5.11 19.10 25.75
C ARG A 282 -4.78 19.30 24.28
N LEU A 283 -4.56 18.20 23.56
CA LEU A 283 -4.09 18.25 22.17
C LEU A 283 -5.06 17.52 21.24
N VAL A 284 -5.30 18.11 20.08
CA VAL A 284 -5.88 17.40 18.93
C VAL A 284 -4.75 17.12 17.95
N ILE A 285 -4.47 15.85 17.70
CA ILE A 285 -3.47 15.41 16.71
C ILE A 285 -4.18 15.06 15.42
N SER A 286 -3.84 15.78 14.35
CA SER A 286 -4.45 15.65 13.03
C SER A 286 -3.50 14.92 12.09
N GLY A 287 -3.93 13.80 11.51
CA GLY A 287 -3.12 12.96 10.62
C GLY A 287 -3.82 12.60 9.32
N HIS A 288 -3.32 13.15 8.21
CA HIS A 288 -3.75 12.78 6.85
C HIS A 288 -2.90 11.62 6.32
N SER A 289 -3.52 10.63 5.67
CA SER A 289 -2.77 9.60 4.92
C SER A 289 -1.69 8.94 5.80
N GLN A 290 -0.42 8.91 5.36
CA GLN A 290 0.73 8.45 6.15
C GLN A 290 0.86 9.14 7.51
N GLY A 291 0.48 10.41 7.62
CA GLY A 291 0.42 11.15 8.89
C GLY A 291 -0.52 10.52 9.92
N SER A 292 -1.57 9.79 9.50
CA SER A 292 -2.42 9.04 10.44
C SER A 292 -1.66 7.86 11.10
N VAL A 293 -0.77 7.22 10.35
CA VAL A 293 0.08 6.11 10.83
C VAL A 293 1.14 6.64 11.78
N LEU A 294 1.77 7.77 11.43
CA LEU A 294 2.74 8.45 12.30
C LEU A 294 2.09 8.93 13.59
N ALA A 295 0.90 9.53 13.51
CA ALA A 295 0.15 10.00 14.66
C ALA A 295 -0.23 8.86 15.61
N ALA A 296 -0.80 7.77 15.09
CA ALA A 296 -1.11 6.57 15.88
C ALA A 296 0.14 6.01 16.57
N SER A 297 1.23 5.88 15.82
CA SER A 297 2.50 5.36 16.32
C SER A 297 3.11 6.25 17.40
N ALA A 298 3.04 7.57 17.25
CA ALA A 298 3.58 8.52 18.22
C ALA A 298 2.75 8.51 19.51
N VAL A 299 1.41 8.39 19.39
CA VAL A 299 0.52 8.29 20.56
C VAL A 299 0.80 7.02 21.38
N TRP A 300 1.10 5.90 20.73
CA TRP A 300 1.52 4.67 21.42
C TRP A 300 2.85 4.79 22.19
N GLN A 301 3.67 5.81 21.94
CA GLN A 301 4.90 6.04 22.70
C GLN A 301 4.70 6.96 23.91
N LEU A 302 3.52 7.57 24.06
CA LEU A 302 3.24 8.50 25.16
C LEU A 302 2.93 7.76 26.46
N PRO A 303 3.19 8.37 27.64
CA PRO A 303 2.66 7.90 28.90
C PRO A 303 1.12 7.89 28.93
N ASP A 304 0.52 6.94 29.65
CA ASP A 304 -0.94 6.80 29.74
C ASP A 304 -1.67 8.06 30.20
N ALA A 305 -1.07 8.81 31.13
CA ALA A 305 -1.61 10.07 31.62
C ALA A 305 -1.71 11.13 30.50
N THR A 306 -0.76 11.12 29.57
CA THR A 306 -0.71 12.03 28.42
C THR A 306 -1.71 11.59 27.35
N ARG A 307 -1.83 10.29 27.06
CA ARG A 307 -2.77 9.76 26.04
C ARG A 307 -4.22 10.16 26.35
N ARG A 308 -4.63 10.14 27.62
CA ARG A 308 -5.98 10.57 28.06
C ARG A 308 -6.27 12.07 27.85
N ARG A 309 -5.27 12.87 27.47
CA ARG A 309 -5.40 14.31 27.16
C ARG A 309 -5.33 14.58 25.65
N ILE A 310 -5.28 13.52 24.84
CA ILE A 310 -5.14 13.61 23.40
C ILE A 310 -6.43 13.15 22.73
N ALA A 311 -6.88 13.95 21.77
CA ALA A 311 -7.83 13.57 20.76
C ALA A 311 -7.11 13.30 19.44
N LEU A 312 -7.54 12.27 18.72
CA LEU A 312 -6.97 11.90 17.43
C LEU A 312 -7.98 12.19 16.31
N LEU A 313 -7.54 12.89 15.26
CA LEU A 313 -8.30 13.14 14.04
C LEU A 313 -7.52 12.55 12.86
N THR A 314 -7.94 11.38 12.38
CA THR A 314 -7.35 10.75 11.18
C THR A 314 -8.25 10.96 9.98
N TYR A 315 -7.68 11.02 8.79
CA TYR A 315 -8.47 11.16 7.56
C TYR A 315 -7.68 10.73 6.33
N GLY A 316 -8.38 10.19 5.34
CA GLY A 316 -7.73 9.47 4.25
C GLY A 316 -6.81 8.37 4.77
N SER A 317 -7.16 7.72 5.89
CA SER A 317 -6.22 6.90 6.65
C SER A 317 -6.01 5.50 6.04
N PRO A 318 -4.76 5.09 5.74
CA PRO A 318 -4.43 3.73 5.31
C PRO A 318 -4.27 2.75 6.49
N LEU A 319 -4.62 3.14 7.72
CA LEU A 319 -4.41 2.34 8.94
C LEU A 319 -5.01 0.93 8.83
N GLU A 320 -6.28 0.78 8.49
CA GLU A 320 -6.85 -0.56 8.24
C GLU A 320 -6.48 -1.06 6.85
N ARG A 321 -6.77 -0.25 5.83
CA ARG A 321 -6.81 -0.69 4.43
C ARG A 321 -5.47 -1.22 3.91
N LEU A 322 -4.36 -0.68 4.43
CA LEU A 322 -3.00 -1.09 4.10
C LEU A 322 -2.30 -1.68 5.33
N TYR A 323 -2.02 -0.87 6.35
CA TYR A 323 -1.14 -1.29 7.46
C TYR A 323 -1.74 -2.44 8.27
N GLY A 324 -3.02 -2.41 8.59
CA GLY A 324 -3.69 -3.42 9.39
C GLY A 324 -3.82 -4.77 8.68
N ARG A 325 -3.87 -4.77 7.34
CA ARG A 325 -3.91 -6.00 6.55
C ARG A 325 -2.52 -6.63 6.42
N TRP A 326 -1.50 -5.82 6.14
CA TRP A 326 -0.13 -6.31 5.91
C TRP A 326 0.65 -6.55 7.21
N PHE A 327 0.34 -5.80 8.26
CA PHE A 327 1.03 -5.82 9.55
C PHE A 327 0.03 -5.86 10.72
N PRO A 328 -0.84 -6.89 10.78
CA PRO A 328 -1.94 -6.98 11.77
C PRO A 328 -1.45 -7.02 13.22
N ALA A 329 -0.22 -7.47 13.48
CA ALA A 329 0.36 -7.44 14.82
C ALA A 329 0.53 -6.01 15.39
N TYR A 330 0.69 -5.01 14.52
CA TYR A 330 0.90 -3.61 14.92
C TYR A 330 -0.35 -2.76 14.68
N PHE A 331 -1.03 -2.96 13.54
CA PHE A 331 -2.15 -2.13 13.10
C PHE A 331 -3.44 -2.94 12.91
N GLY A 332 -3.53 -4.13 13.50
CA GLY A 332 -4.74 -4.95 13.47
C GLY A 332 -5.86 -4.39 14.36
N PRO A 333 -7.04 -5.02 14.35
CA PRO A 333 -8.19 -4.56 15.12
C PRO A 333 -7.92 -4.41 16.62
N GLU A 334 -7.19 -5.36 17.23
CA GLU A 334 -6.91 -5.33 18.68
C GLU A 334 -5.97 -4.17 19.07
N PRO A 335 -4.79 -3.97 18.44
CA PRO A 335 -3.95 -2.81 18.73
C PRO A 335 -4.65 -1.47 18.51
N LEU A 336 -5.47 -1.35 17.46
CA LEU A 336 -6.22 -0.13 17.16
C LEU A 336 -7.37 0.11 18.15
N LEU A 337 -8.03 -0.96 18.63
CA LEU A 337 -8.97 -0.86 19.74
C LEU A 337 -8.27 -0.47 21.05
N GLY A 338 -7.06 -0.97 21.28
CA GLY A 338 -6.19 -0.51 22.37
C GLY A 338 -5.87 0.98 22.26
N LEU A 339 -5.53 1.47 21.07
CA LEU A 339 -5.33 2.90 20.80
C LEU A 339 -6.57 3.71 21.15
N HIS A 340 -7.74 3.31 20.63
CA HIS A 340 -9.03 3.97 20.89
C HIS A 340 -9.32 4.08 22.39
N ARG A 341 -9.10 3.00 23.15
CA ARG A 341 -9.30 2.96 24.62
C ARG A 341 -8.31 3.84 25.39
N SER A 342 -7.12 4.09 24.83
CA SER A 342 -6.06 4.84 25.50
C SER A 342 -6.15 6.36 25.30
N VAL A 343 -6.73 6.81 24.19
CA VAL A 343 -6.93 8.24 23.88
C VAL A 343 -8.26 8.74 24.42
N ARG A 344 -8.43 10.07 24.54
CA ARG A 344 -9.68 10.65 25.03
C ARG A 344 -10.84 10.41 24.07
N CYS A 345 -10.59 10.63 22.79
CA CYS A 345 -11.53 10.46 21.69
C CYS A 345 -10.76 10.35 20.37
N TRP A 346 -11.33 9.62 19.42
CA TRP A 346 -10.75 9.45 18.09
C TRP A 346 -11.85 9.53 17.05
N ARG A 347 -11.61 10.31 15.99
CA ARG A 347 -12.43 10.35 14.79
C ARG A 347 -11.59 10.10 13.54
N ASN A 348 -12.09 9.26 12.65
CA ASN A 348 -11.54 8.98 11.33
C ASN A 348 -12.52 9.44 10.23
N LEU A 349 -12.07 10.29 9.31
CA LEU A 349 -12.88 10.74 8.17
C LEU A 349 -12.45 10.01 6.89
N TRP A 350 -13.40 9.48 6.15
CA TRP A 350 -13.10 8.72 4.93
C TRP A 350 -14.12 8.94 3.82
N ARG A 351 -13.66 8.87 2.56
CA ARG A 351 -14.49 8.95 1.35
C ARG A 351 -14.48 7.62 0.62
N ALA A 352 -15.58 7.27 -0.03
CA ALA A 352 -15.64 6.06 -0.85
C ALA A 352 -14.86 6.18 -2.18
N THR A 353 -14.52 7.40 -2.58
CA THR A 353 -13.70 7.77 -3.74
C THR A 353 -12.20 7.77 -3.45
N ASP A 354 -11.80 7.64 -2.18
CA ASP A 354 -10.40 7.61 -1.78
C ASP A 354 -9.79 6.22 -2.10
N PRO A 355 -8.75 6.12 -2.96
CA PRO A 355 -8.12 4.84 -3.28
C PRO A 355 -7.16 4.34 -2.20
N ILE A 356 -6.77 5.17 -1.22
CA ILE A 356 -5.76 4.86 -0.21
C ILE A 356 -6.41 4.75 1.17
N GLY A 357 -7.18 5.79 1.54
CA GLY A 357 -7.88 5.89 2.80
C GLY A 357 -9.12 5.00 2.87
N GLY A 358 -9.58 4.75 4.09
CA GLY A 358 -10.81 4.01 4.34
C GLY A 358 -11.26 4.08 5.80
N PRO A 359 -12.34 3.38 6.15
CA PRO A 359 -12.72 3.19 7.54
C PRO A 359 -11.64 2.35 8.26
N VAL A 360 -11.35 2.69 9.51
CA VAL A 360 -10.35 1.99 10.34
C VAL A 360 -10.92 0.69 10.92
N ARG A 361 -12.25 0.58 11.07
CA ARG A 361 -12.94 -0.67 11.45
C ARG A 361 -12.36 -1.36 12.69
N ILE A 362 -12.21 -0.61 13.77
CA ILE A 362 -11.63 -1.14 15.02
C ILE A 362 -12.48 -2.25 15.66
N CYS A 363 -13.78 -2.30 15.38
CA CYS A 363 -14.70 -3.34 15.83
C CYS A 363 -15.65 -3.76 14.68
N ALA A 364 -16.18 -4.99 14.77
CA ALA A 364 -17.05 -5.55 13.74
C ALA A 364 -18.47 -4.93 13.73
N ASP A 365 -19.06 -4.68 14.91
CA ASP A 365 -20.35 -3.98 15.11
C ASP A 365 -20.67 -3.88 16.62
N PRO A 366 -21.16 -2.73 17.15
CA PRO A 366 -21.17 -1.41 16.54
C PRO A 366 -19.79 -0.77 16.56
N ASP A 367 -19.50 0.06 15.55
CA ASP A 367 -18.37 0.97 15.60
C ASP A 367 -18.55 1.89 16.82
N PRO A 368 -17.57 2.01 17.73
CA PRO A 368 -17.64 2.92 18.87
C PRO A 368 -17.61 4.42 18.46
N GLY A 369 -17.95 4.72 17.21
CA GLY A 369 -17.97 6.05 16.64
C GLY A 369 -16.58 6.54 16.27
N VAL A 370 -15.66 5.68 15.85
CA VAL A 370 -14.38 6.15 15.30
C VAL A 370 -14.56 6.57 13.85
N ASP A 371 -15.23 5.78 13.02
CA ASP A 371 -15.36 6.10 11.60
C ASP A 371 -16.54 7.05 11.35
N ARG A 372 -16.27 8.15 10.63
CA ARG A 372 -17.29 9.07 10.11
C ARG A 372 -17.17 9.09 8.59
N GLY A 373 -18.15 8.46 7.95
CA GLY A 373 -18.23 8.37 6.50
C GLY A 373 -19.12 7.22 6.03
N PRO A 374 -19.16 6.98 4.71
CA PRO A 374 -18.42 7.71 3.70
C PRO A 374 -18.88 9.17 3.61
N LEU A 375 -17.94 10.12 3.59
CA LEU A 375 -18.24 11.52 3.28
C LEU A 375 -18.63 11.64 1.80
N LYS A 376 -19.56 12.55 1.50
CA LYS A 376 -19.98 12.84 0.12
C LYS A 376 -18.79 13.42 -0.66
N ASP A 377 -18.49 12.82 -1.80
CA ASP A 377 -17.45 13.31 -2.71
C ASP A 377 -17.85 12.99 -4.16
N PRO A 378 -18.23 14.01 -4.95
CA PRO A 378 -18.11 15.45 -4.71
C PRO A 378 -19.07 15.99 -3.64
N GLN A 379 -18.80 17.16 -3.05
CA GLN A 379 -19.68 17.74 -2.02
C GLN A 379 -21.09 18.05 -2.56
N ALA A 380 -21.17 18.50 -3.81
CA ALA A 380 -22.41 18.66 -4.55
C ALA A 380 -22.38 17.85 -5.86
N TYR A 381 -23.53 17.28 -6.21
CA TYR A 381 -23.68 16.48 -7.44
C TYR A 381 -23.37 17.31 -8.68
N GLY A 382 -24.07 18.45 -8.80
CA GLY A 382 -23.93 19.44 -9.86
C GLY A 382 -23.78 20.84 -9.26
N ARG A 383 -24.19 21.85 -10.03
CA ARG A 383 -24.14 23.25 -9.60
C ARG A 383 -25.27 23.54 -8.61
N THR A 384 -24.97 24.37 -7.62
CA THR A 384 -25.96 24.93 -6.69
C THR A 384 -25.76 26.44 -6.61
N THR A 385 -26.70 27.16 -5.99
CA THR A 385 -26.55 28.62 -5.74
C THR A 385 -25.33 28.94 -4.87
N ARG A 386 -24.96 28.04 -3.96
CA ARG A 386 -23.76 28.16 -3.11
C ARG A 386 -22.48 27.69 -3.81
N LEU A 387 -22.58 26.71 -4.72
CA LEU A 387 -21.46 26.12 -5.46
C LEU A 387 -21.76 26.21 -6.96
N PRO A 388 -21.53 27.38 -7.59
CA PRO A 388 -21.94 27.64 -8.98
C PRO A 388 -21.09 26.88 -10.00
N LEU A 389 -19.91 26.41 -9.60
CA LEU A 389 -19.04 25.57 -10.42
C LEU A 389 -19.27 24.09 -10.11
N PRO A 390 -19.12 23.18 -11.09
CA PRO A 390 -19.19 21.75 -10.81
C PRO A 390 -18.08 21.35 -9.84
N GLU A 391 -18.46 20.84 -8.67
CA GLU A 391 -17.49 20.47 -7.64
C GLU A 391 -16.50 19.40 -8.16
N PRO A 392 -15.21 19.49 -7.81
CA PRO A 392 -14.27 18.43 -8.11
C PRO A 392 -14.58 17.16 -7.30
N ILE A 393 -14.13 16.01 -7.82
CA ILE A 393 -14.12 14.75 -7.07
C ILE A 393 -12.73 14.66 -6.45
N LEU A 394 -12.65 14.82 -5.14
CA LEU A 394 -11.41 15.09 -4.41
C LEU A 394 -10.63 13.81 -4.06
N GLY A 395 -11.33 12.69 -3.86
CA GLY A 395 -10.73 11.41 -3.50
C GLY A 395 -9.88 11.52 -2.23
N HIS A 396 -8.57 11.32 -2.37
CA HIS A 396 -7.61 11.33 -1.26
C HIS A 396 -7.19 12.74 -0.77
N SER A 397 -7.53 13.79 -1.52
CA SER A 397 -7.06 15.16 -1.27
C SER A 397 -8.10 16.01 -0.53
N ASP A 398 -7.68 17.14 0.03
CA ASP A 398 -8.57 18.21 0.52
C ASP A 398 -9.70 17.76 1.45
N TYR A 399 -9.39 16.86 2.39
CA TYR A 399 -10.31 16.53 3.48
C TYR A 399 -10.56 17.74 4.40
N GLN A 400 -9.56 18.60 4.58
CA GLN A 400 -9.65 19.78 5.44
C GLN A 400 -10.63 20.84 4.91
N ALA A 401 -10.92 20.83 3.61
CA ALA A 401 -11.91 21.72 3.00
C ALA A 401 -13.36 21.23 3.21
N ASP A 402 -13.54 19.97 3.59
CA ASP A 402 -14.85 19.39 3.87
C ASP A 402 -15.40 19.93 5.21
N PRO A 403 -16.64 20.44 5.28
CA PRO A 403 -17.23 20.92 6.53
C PRO A 403 -17.21 19.87 7.65
N ALA A 404 -17.31 18.58 7.31
CA ALA A 404 -17.24 17.49 8.28
C ALA A 404 -15.89 17.46 9.03
N PHE A 405 -14.81 18.00 8.45
CA PHE A 405 -13.53 18.14 9.12
C PHE A 405 -13.57 19.18 10.24
N ALA A 406 -14.13 20.35 9.96
CA ALA A 406 -14.26 21.42 10.96
C ALA A 406 -15.20 21.00 12.10
N GLU A 407 -16.31 20.34 11.77
CA GLU A 407 -17.24 19.76 12.74
C GLU A 407 -16.56 18.70 13.61
N ALA A 408 -15.92 17.70 13.00
CA ALA A 408 -15.22 16.66 13.75
C ALA A 408 -14.12 17.22 14.65
N ARG A 409 -13.37 18.23 14.18
CA ARG A 409 -12.38 18.92 15.00
C ARG A 409 -13.03 19.65 16.18
N ALA A 410 -14.16 20.31 15.99
CA ALA A 410 -14.89 20.99 17.06
C ALA A 410 -15.40 19.97 18.10
N ASP A 411 -16.02 18.88 17.65
CA ASP A 411 -16.51 17.80 18.51
C ASP A 411 -15.39 17.20 19.37
N LEU A 412 -14.20 17.00 18.78
CA LEU A 412 -13.02 16.50 19.50
C LEU A 412 -12.52 17.50 20.55
N LEU A 413 -12.50 18.80 20.23
CA LEU A 413 -12.14 19.86 21.18
C LEU A 413 -13.14 19.93 22.35
N ASP A 414 -14.43 19.80 22.07
CA ASP A 414 -15.47 19.84 23.09
C ASP A 414 -15.45 18.57 23.96
N ALA A 415 -15.20 17.40 23.37
CA ALA A 415 -15.02 16.13 24.08
C ALA A 415 -13.78 16.10 24.98
N LEU A 416 -12.72 16.80 24.57
CA LEU A 416 -11.55 17.03 25.42
C LEU A 416 -11.91 17.83 26.67
N GLY A 417 -12.94 18.68 26.61
CA GLY A 417 -13.54 19.44 27.71
C GLY A 417 -13.44 20.96 27.46
N PRO A 418 -14.19 21.79 28.22
CA PRO A 418 -14.56 23.14 27.82
C PRO A 418 -13.37 24.07 27.52
N LYS A 419 -13.54 24.95 26.52
CA LYS A 419 -12.57 25.94 26.03
C LYS A 419 -12.14 27.01 27.05
N LEU A 420 -12.72 27.03 28.25
CA LEU A 420 -12.40 27.96 29.33
C LEU A 420 -12.54 27.24 30.68
N PRO A 421 -11.67 27.49 31.68
CA PRO A 421 -12.06 27.23 33.06
C PRO A 421 -13.30 28.09 33.32
N ARG A 422 -14.44 27.48 33.67
CA ARG A 422 -15.51 28.23 34.34
C ARG A 422 -14.84 28.95 35.52
N GLN A 423 -14.78 30.28 35.48
CA GLN A 423 -14.54 31.04 36.70
C GLN A 423 -15.61 30.58 37.69
N ALA A 424 -15.17 29.97 38.78
CA ALA A 424 -16.05 29.71 39.91
C ALA A 424 -16.72 31.03 40.27
N GLY A 425 -18.05 30.98 40.47
CA GLY A 425 -18.93 32.13 40.47
C GLY A 425 -18.38 33.34 41.21
N ALA A 426 -18.49 34.50 40.58
CA ALA A 426 -18.64 35.73 41.31
C ALA A 426 -19.88 35.54 42.21
N GLY A 427 -19.62 35.21 43.48
CA GLY A 427 -20.64 35.35 44.51
C GLY A 427 -21.12 36.79 44.44
N LEU A 428 -22.37 36.94 44.04
CA LEU A 428 -23.13 38.16 44.24
C LEU A 428 -23.10 38.42 45.75
N HIS A 429 -22.21 39.31 46.17
CA HIS A 429 -22.42 40.03 47.41
C HIS A 429 -23.62 40.94 47.15
N GLU A 430 -24.78 40.43 47.54
CA GLU A 430 -26.00 41.22 47.69
C GLU A 430 -25.74 42.43 48.58
N ASP A 431 -26.22 43.56 48.06
CA ASP A 431 -26.46 44.85 48.68
C ASP A 431 -26.47 44.90 50.21
N SER A 432 -25.53 45.67 50.74
CA SER A 432 -25.70 46.36 52.02
C SER A 432 -25.75 47.87 51.74
N SER A 433 -26.91 48.35 51.31
CA SER A 433 -27.26 49.76 51.33
C SER A 433 -27.74 50.16 52.73
N GLY A 434 -26.79 50.51 53.60
CA GLY A 434 -27.05 51.10 54.92
C GLY A 434 -26.87 52.62 54.88
N ARG A 435 -27.98 53.36 54.98
CA ARG A 435 -28.05 54.81 55.17
C ARG A 435 -27.52 55.24 56.55
N SER A 436 -26.98 56.47 56.58
CA SER A 436 -27.21 57.55 57.56
C SER A 436 -26.08 57.94 58.53
N SER A 437 -25.81 59.25 58.48
CA SER A 437 -25.47 60.23 59.54
C SER A 437 -24.12 60.18 60.26
N GLY A 438 -23.38 61.30 60.15
CA GLY A 438 -22.19 61.67 60.90
C GLY A 438 -21.37 62.72 60.17
#